data_AF-A0A376S8L6-F1
#
_entry.id   AF-A0A376S8L6-F1
#
_cell.length_a   1.000
_cell.length_b   1.000
_cell.length_c   1.000
_cell.angle_alpha   90.00
_cell.angle_beta   90.00
_cell.angle_gamma   90.00
#
_symmetry.space_group_name_H-M   'P 1'
#
loop_
_entity.id
_entity.type
_entity.pdbx_description
1 polymer ?
#
loop_
_entity_poly.entity_id
_entity_poly.type
_entity_poly.pdbx_seq_one_letter_code
_entity_poly.pdbx_strand_id
1 'polypeptide(L)'
;MVHIRDNMDLQPARYRILMKGVEIGSGDAYPGRWLAINPGTAAGTLPGEATVDPAFGLNAIWIESALKEQAQIQGYTVVEASTVVATHLNHLISQHAAELFGRQEAQQLLDRVAQEMPKLTEDLVPGVVTLTTLHKVLQNLLDEKVPIRDMRTILETLAEHAPIQSDPHELTAVVRVALGRAITQQWFPGKDEVHVIGLDTPLERLLLQALQGGGGLEPGLADRLLAQTQEALSRQEMLGAPPVLLVNHALRPLLSRFLRRSLPQLVVLSNLELSDNRHIRMTATIGGK
;
A
#
# COMPACT_ATOMS: atom_id res chain seq x y z
N MET A 1 3.89 7.01 19.28
CA MET A 1 3.16 8.10 19.97
C MET A 1 3.16 9.31 19.03
N VAL A 2 2.04 9.99 18.85
CA VAL A 2 1.97 11.22 18.04
C VAL A 2 2.13 12.41 18.98
N HIS A 3 3.10 13.28 18.73
CA HIS A 3 3.32 14.50 19.51
C HIS A 3 2.57 15.66 18.88
N ILE A 4 1.61 16.25 19.60
CA ILE A 4 0.84 17.41 19.17
C ILE A 4 1.44 18.66 19.81
N ARG A 5 1.66 19.71 19.00
CA ARG A 5 2.20 20.99 19.44
C ARG A 5 1.50 22.13 18.72
N ASP A 6 1.22 23.21 19.45
CA ASP A 6 0.72 24.45 18.86
C ASP A 6 1.84 25.15 18.09
N ASN A 7 1.48 25.81 16.99
CA ASN A 7 2.39 26.64 16.22
C ASN A 7 1.66 27.93 15.80
N MET A 8 2.01 29.04 16.47
CA MET A 8 1.37 30.34 16.28
C MET A 8 1.70 31.00 14.93
N ASP A 9 2.71 30.49 14.22
CA ASP A 9 3.07 30.98 12.89
C ASP A 9 2.19 30.38 11.77
N LEU A 10 1.38 29.35 12.09
CA LEU A 10 0.43 28.77 11.14
C LEU A 10 -0.86 29.58 11.07
N GLN A 11 -1.55 29.47 9.94
CA GLN A 11 -2.91 29.99 9.79
C GLN A 11 -3.85 29.30 10.80
N PRO A 12 -4.90 29.98 11.32
CA PRO A 12 -5.71 29.47 12.43
C PRO A 12 -6.34 28.07 12.22
N ALA A 13 -6.70 27.73 10.98
CA ALA A 13 -7.32 26.45 10.62
C ALA A 13 -6.34 25.44 10.03
N ARG A 14 -5.04 25.77 9.96
CA ARG A 14 -4.04 24.96 9.25
C ARG A 14 -3.31 24.03 10.19
N TYR A 15 -3.06 22.80 9.73
CA TYR A 15 -2.21 21.83 10.41
C TYR A 15 -1.07 21.34 9.51
N ARG A 16 -0.02 20.82 10.14
CA ARG A 16 1.12 20.15 9.50
C ARG A 16 1.40 18.84 10.20
N ILE A 17 1.75 17.82 9.44
CA ILE A 17 2.15 16.50 9.92
C ILE A 17 3.63 16.33 9.58
N LEU A 18 4.44 16.08 10.60
CA LEU A 18 5.88 15.97 10.47
C LEU A 18 6.36 14.57 10.86
N MET A 19 7.30 14.03 10.10
CA MET A 19 8.04 12.82 10.43
C MET A 19 9.51 13.19 10.58
N LYS A 20 10.10 12.89 11.75
CA LYS A 20 11.52 13.19 12.05
C LYS A 20 11.89 14.68 11.78
N GLY A 21 10.93 15.59 12.01
CA GLY A 21 11.09 17.04 11.79
C GLY A 21 10.85 17.52 10.36
N VAL A 22 10.60 16.63 9.41
CA VAL A 22 10.32 16.96 8.00
C VAL A 22 8.80 16.91 7.77
N GLU A 23 8.25 17.92 7.11
CA GLU A 23 6.83 17.92 6.74
C GLU A 23 6.55 16.84 5.69
N ILE A 24 5.56 15.98 5.98
CA ILE A 24 5.08 14.93 5.08
C ILE A 24 3.63 15.14 4.64
N GLY A 25 2.94 16.12 5.24
CA GLY A 25 1.62 16.54 4.80
C GLY A 25 1.12 17.76 5.56
N SER A 26 0.20 18.49 4.95
CA SER A 26 -0.51 19.60 5.58
C SER A 26 -1.91 19.74 4.99
N GLY A 27 -2.75 20.51 5.66
CA GLY A 27 -4.09 20.80 5.18
C GLY A 27 -4.79 21.79 6.10
N ASP A 28 -6.01 22.13 5.73
CA ASP A 28 -6.88 23.00 6.50
C ASP A 28 -8.03 22.17 7.08
N ALA A 29 -8.43 22.49 8.31
CA ALA A 29 -9.55 21.86 9.00
C ALA A 29 -10.30 22.96 9.76
N TYR A 30 -11.55 23.22 9.37
CA TYR A 30 -12.36 24.29 9.95
C TYR A 30 -13.33 23.73 10.99
N PRO A 31 -13.10 23.93 12.31
CA PRO A 31 -14.02 23.48 13.34
C PRO A 31 -15.41 24.10 13.12
N GLY A 32 -16.47 23.30 13.30
CA GLY A 32 -17.86 23.74 13.09
C GLY A 32 -18.37 23.62 11.65
N ARG A 33 -17.49 23.31 10.69
CA ARG A 33 -17.85 22.98 9.30
C ARG A 33 -17.67 21.49 9.01
N TRP A 34 -18.23 21.07 7.88
CA TRP A 34 -18.12 19.71 7.36
C TRP A 34 -17.46 19.71 5.99
N LEU A 35 -16.65 18.69 5.71
CA LEU A 35 -16.10 18.47 4.39
C LEU A 35 -17.00 17.53 3.61
N ALA A 36 -17.63 18.01 2.54
CA ALA A 36 -18.41 17.22 1.61
C ALA A 36 -17.51 16.77 0.46
N ILE A 37 -17.17 15.48 0.41
CA ILE A 37 -16.26 14.86 -0.54
C ILE A 37 -17.06 14.23 -1.68
N ASN A 38 -16.71 14.52 -2.93
CA ASN A 38 -17.32 13.90 -4.09
C ASN A 38 -16.54 12.60 -4.45
N PRO A 39 -17.13 11.41 -4.29
CA PRO A 39 -16.50 10.14 -4.66
C PRO A 39 -16.52 9.86 -6.17
N GLY A 40 -16.92 10.83 -7.00
CA GLY A 40 -17.08 10.71 -8.45
C GLY A 40 -18.53 10.54 -8.92
N THR A 41 -19.46 10.28 -8.00
CA THR A 41 -20.88 10.05 -8.29
C THR A 41 -21.81 11.13 -7.76
N ALA A 42 -21.29 12.13 -7.04
CA ALA A 42 -22.13 13.16 -6.47
C ALA A 42 -22.68 14.10 -7.55
N ALA A 43 -23.93 14.54 -7.38
CA ALA A 43 -24.66 15.38 -8.32
C ALA A 43 -24.77 16.83 -7.84
N GLY A 44 -24.56 17.78 -8.74
CA GLY A 44 -24.67 19.20 -8.44
C GLY A 44 -23.49 19.74 -7.63
N THR A 45 -23.64 20.97 -7.14
CA THR A 45 -22.63 21.67 -6.33
C THR A 45 -23.28 22.23 -5.06
N LEU A 46 -22.46 22.43 -4.04
CA LEU A 46 -22.86 22.98 -2.74
C LEU A 46 -22.17 24.33 -2.54
N PRO A 47 -22.84 25.32 -1.92
CA PRO A 47 -22.18 26.56 -1.57
C PRO A 47 -21.16 26.30 -0.44
N GLY A 48 -19.94 26.80 -0.62
CA GLY A 48 -18.85 26.59 0.33
C GLY A 48 -17.48 26.86 -0.28
N GLU A 49 -16.44 26.59 0.51
CA GLU A 49 -15.05 26.72 0.08
C GLU A 49 -14.61 25.42 -0.61
N ALA A 50 -14.41 25.49 -1.93
CA ALA A 50 -13.93 24.35 -2.70
C ALA A 50 -12.47 24.01 -2.33
N THR A 51 -12.19 22.72 -2.18
CA THR A 51 -10.90 22.20 -1.76
C THR A 51 -10.71 20.77 -2.28
N VAL A 52 -9.66 20.11 -1.83
CA VAL A 52 -9.34 18.72 -2.14
C VAL A 52 -9.21 17.94 -0.83
N ASP A 53 -9.78 16.75 -0.78
CA ASP A 53 -9.57 15.82 0.34
C ASP A 53 -8.08 15.46 0.43
N PRO A 54 -7.45 15.65 1.60
CA PRO A 54 -6.00 15.47 1.73
C PRO A 54 -5.54 14.01 1.73
N ALA A 55 -6.44 13.03 1.91
CA ALA A 55 -6.07 11.61 1.95
C ALA A 55 -6.13 10.95 0.57
N PHE A 56 -7.09 11.34 -0.27
CA PHE A 56 -7.37 10.66 -1.54
C PHE A 56 -7.30 11.60 -2.75
N GLY A 57 -7.13 12.91 -2.55
CA GLY A 57 -7.06 13.86 -3.67
C GLY A 57 -8.41 14.11 -4.36
N LEU A 58 -9.53 13.78 -3.70
CA LEU A 58 -10.87 13.92 -4.27
C LEU A 58 -11.38 15.37 -4.13
N ASN A 59 -12.14 15.82 -5.12
CA ASN A 59 -12.79 17.13 -5.06
C ASN A 59 -13.74 17.20 -3.86
N ALA A 60 -13.64 18.26 -3.08
CA ALA A 60 -14.43 18.44 -1.87
C ALA A 60 -14.82 19.90 -1.65
N ILE A 61 -15.80 20.13 -0.78
CA ILE A 61 -16.29 21.47 -0.43
C ILE A 61 -16.49 21.55 1.08
N TRP A 62 -15.95 22.58 1.73
CA TRP A 62 -16.29 22.90 3.11
C TRP A 62 -17.66 23.56 3.17
N ILE A 63 -18.62 22.89 3.79
CA ILE A 63 -20.00 23.30 3.90
C ILE A 63 -20.40 23.62 5.34
N GLU A 64 -21.39 24.49 5.48
CA GLU A 64 -22.03 24.77 6.76
C GLU A 64 -22.86 23.57 7.23
N SER A 65 -23.02 23.43 8.55
CA SER A 65 -23.71 22.28 9.17
C SER A 65 -25.15 22.08 8.65
N ALA A 66 -25.83 23.16 8.27
CA ALA A 66 -27.19 23.11 7.72
C ALA A 66 -27.31 22.39 6.37
N LEU A 67 -26.20 22.27 5.61
CA LEU A 67 -26.18 21.65 4.28
C LEU A 67 -25.83 20.16 4.32
N LYS A 68 -25.56 19.60 5.49
CA LYS A 68 -25.12 18.20 5.65
C LYS A 68 -26.09 17.21 5.01
N GLU A 69 -27.37 17.29 5.36
CA GLU A 69 -28.40 16.37 4.84
C GLU A 69 -28.56 16.52 3.32
N GLN A 70 -28.56 17.76 2.82
CA GLN A 70 -28.62 18.05 1.39
C GLN A 70 -27.43 17.45 0.63
N ALA A 71 -26.22 17.60 1.17
CA ALA A 71 -25.01 17.05 0.57
C ALA A 71 -25.06 15.52 0.49
N GLN A 72 -25.54 14.86 1.55
CA GLN A 72 -25.72 13.40 1.56
C GLN A 72 -26.75 12.94 0.51
N ILE A 73 -27.88 13.66 0.37
CA ILE A 73 -28.90 13.38 -0.66
C ILE A 73 -28.30 13.52 -2.07
N GLN A 74 -27.39 14.48 -2.26
CA GLN A 74 -26.66 14.68 -3.51
C GLN A 74 -25.53 13.66 -3.75
N GLY A 75 -25.30 12.72 -2.84
CA GLY A 75 -24.30 11.65 -2.99
C GLY A 75 -22.90 12.02 -2.51
N TYR A 76 -22.73 13.12 -1.78
CA TYR A 76 -21.45 13.46 -1.15
C TYR A 76 -21.22 12.63 0.12
N THR A 77 -19.97 12.23 0.35
CA THR A 77 -19.52 11.71 1.65
C THR A 77 -19.21 12.89 2.54
N VAL A 78 -19.96 13.06 3.64
CA VAL A 78 -19.82 14.23 4.53
C VAL A 78 -19.10 13.83 5.81
N VAL A 79 -17.97 14.47 6.11
CA VAL A 79 -17.13 14.20 7.28
C VAL A 79 -16.86 15.47 8.08
N GLU A 80 -16.71 15.33 9.40
CA GLU A 80 -16.36 16.44 10.30
C GLU A 80 -14.87 16.79 10.24
N ALA A 81 -14.50 18.01 10.64
CA ALA A 81 -13.13 18.50 10.54
C ALA A 81 -12.07 17.65 11.27
N SER A 82 -12.38 17.15 12.46
CA SER A 82 -11.53 16.21 13.22
C SER A 82 -11.27 14.92 12.43
N THR A 83 -12.30 14.40 11.78
CA THR A 83 -12.21 13.18 10.97
C THR A 83 -11.35 13.40 9.71
N VAL A 84 -11.36 14.60 9.12
CA VAL A 84 -10.45 14.94 8.00
C VAL A 84 -8.99 14.83 8.43
N VAL A 85 -8.62 15.46 9.55
CA VAL A 85 -7.25 15.42 10.07
C VAL A 85 -6.85 13.98 10.45
N ALA A 86 -7.74 13.24 11.10
CA ALA A 86 -7.50 11.86 11.50
C ALA A 86 -7.30 10.93 10.29
N THR A 87 -8.13 11.08 9.26
CA THR A 87 -8.05 10.28 8.03
C THR A 87 -6.76 10.57 7.26
N HIS A 88 -6.37 11.85 7.16
CA HIS A 88 -5.10 12.24 6.54
C HIS A 88 -3.90 11.69 7.33
N LEU A 89 -3.90 11.80 8.66
CA LEU A 89 -2.85 11.23 9.50
C LEU A 89 -2.74 9.71 9.32
N ASN A 90 -3.88 9.00 9.33
CA ASN A 90 -3.89 7.55 9.14
C ASN A 90 -3.39 7.14 7.74
N HIS A 91 -3.73 7.93 6.72
CA HIS A 91 -3.21 7.75 5.36
C HIS A 91 -1.68 7.87 5.34
N LEU A 92 -1.13 8.95 5.91
CA LEU A 92 0.32 9.17 5.96
C LEU A 92 1.05 8.12 6.79
N ILE A 93 0.48 7.68 7.92
CA ILE A 93 1.07 6.57 8.72
C ILE A 93 1.16 5.30 7.87
N SER A 94 0.13 5.00 7.08
CA SER A 94 0.12 3.82 6.20
C SER A 94 1.10 3.97 5.04
N GLN A 95 1.19 5.16 4.46
CA GLN A 95 2.10 5.49 3.37
C GLN A 95 3.58 5.40 3.79
N HIS A 96 3.89 5.88 5.01
CA HIS A 96 5.25 5.92 5.55
C HIS A 96 5.54 4.80 6.55
N ALA A 97 4.73 3.73 6.55
CA ALA A 97 4.84 2.64 7.54
C ALA A 97 6.25 2.03 7.60
N ALA A 98 6.89 1.83 6.45
CA ALA A 98 8.25 1.30 6.35
C ALA A 98 9.31 2.25 6.94
N GLU A 99 9.11 3.57 6.85
CA GLU A 99 10.03 4.60 7.34
C GLU A 99 9.87 4.89 8.84
N LEU A 100 8.63 4.73 9.32
CA LEU A 100 8.25 4.78 10.73
C LEU A 100 8.68 3.52 11.48
N PHE A 101 8.79 2.37 10.79
CA PHE A 101 9.27 1.12 11.36
C PHE A 101 10.81 1.08 11.35
N GLY A 102 11.42 1.70 12.37
CA GLY A 102 12.85 1.72 12.56
C GLY A 102 13.39 0.49 13.27
N ARG A 103 14.72 0.49 13.52
CA ARG A 103 15.39 -0.58 14.27
C ARG A 103 14.86 -0.70 15.69
N GLN A 104 14.49 0.42 16.32
CA GLN A 104 13.91 0.44 17.66
C GLN A 104 12.56 -0.27 17.68
N GLU A 105 11.67 0.03 16.74
CA GLU A 105 10.36 -0.61 16.61
C GLU A 105 10.51 -2.10 16.31
N ALA A 106 11.47 -2.49 15.47
CA ALA A 106 11.78 -3.89 15.20
C ALA A 106 12.25 -4.64 16.46
N GLN A 107 13.11 -4.05 17.29
CA GLN A 107 13.53 -4.64 18.56
C GLN A 107 12.34 -4.78 19.52
N GLN A 108 11.54 -3.72 19.69
CA GLN A 108 10.37 -3.74 20.58
C GLN A 108 9.33 -4.79 20.14
N LEU A 109 9.13 -4.94 18.82
CA LEU A 109 8.27 -5.98 18.27
C LEU A 109 8.85 -7.37 18.57
N LEU A 110 10.14 -7.59 18.35
CA LEU A 110 10.80 -8.86 18.64
C LEU A 110 10.70 -9.22 20.12
N ASP A 111 10.95 -8.26 21.01
CA ASP A 111 10.86 -8.46 22.47
C ASP A 111 9.44 -8.85 22.89
N ARG A 112 8.42 -8.24 22.28
CA ARG A 112 7.02 -8.59 22.53
C ARG A 112 6.70 -10.00 22.03
N VAL A 113 7.13 -10.35 20.83
CA VAL A 113 6.90 -11.67 20.24
C VAL A 113 7.64 -12.77 21.03
N ALA A 114 8.81 -12.47 21.58
CA ALA A 114 9.58 -13.39 22.42
C ALA A 114 8.86 -13.75 23.73
N GLN A 115 7.95 -12.90 24.24
CA GLN A 115 7.11 -13.25 25.39
C GLN A 115 6.08 -14.33 25.05
N GLU A 116 5.62 -14.37 23.80
CA GLU A 116 4.61 -15.32 23.33
C GLU A 116 5.23 -16.60 22.75
N MET A 117 6.39 -16.49 22.10
CA MET A 117 7.06 -17.57 21.37
C MET A 117 8.59 -17.62 21.65
N PRO A 118 9.02 -17.77 22.91
CA PRO A 118 10.41 -17.58 23.32
C PRO A 118 11.39 -18.50 22.59
N LYS A 119 11.05 -19.79 22.46
CA LYS A 119 11.90 -20.78 21.79
C LYS A 119 12.14 -20.47 20.31
N LEU A 120 11.09 -20.06 19.59
CA LEU A 120 11.20 -19.69 18.18
C LEU A 120 12.10 -18.46 17.99
N THR A 121 11.94 -17.45 18.85
CA THR A 121 12.76 -16.24 18.77
C THR A 121 14.22 -16.46 19.17
N GLU A 122 14.47 -17.29 20.19
CA GLU A 122 15.81 -17.62 20.68
C GLU A 122 16.61 -18.43 19.65
N ASP A 123 15.97 -19.41 19.01
CA ASP A 123 16.61 -20.25 17.98
C ASP A 123 16.89 -19.44 16.70
N LEU A 124 16.14 -18.37 16.43
CA LEU A 124 16.24 -17.59 15.19
C LEU A 124 17.19 -16.39 15.31
N VAL A 125 17.01 -15.51 16.30
CA VAL A 125 17.72 -14.22 16.39
C VAL A 125 18.64 -14.20 17.62
N PRO A 126 19.94 -13.87 17.49
CA PRO A 126 20.63 -13.42 16.27
C PRO A 126 21.30 -14.54 15.44
N GLY A 127 21.15 -15.81 15.85
CA GLY A 127 21.97 -16.92 15.35
C GLY A 127 21.77 -17.24 13.87
N VAL A 128 20.52 -17.44 13.44
CA VAL A 128 20.18 -17.76 12.04
C VAL A 128 19.92 -16.48 11.25
N VAL A 129 19.21 -15.52 11.85
CA VAL A 129 18.88 -14.23 11.25
C VAL A 129 19.28 -13.11 12.21
N THR A 130 19.98 -12.10 11.72
CA THR A 130 20.29 -10.92 12.55
C THR A 130 19.06 -10.02 12.69
N LEU A 131 18.99 -9.21 13.76
CA LEU A 131 17.95 -8.18 13.88
C LEU A 131 17.89 -7.25 12.66
N THR A 132 19.05 -6.95 12.05
CA THR A 132 19.13 -6.12 10.84
C THR A 132 18.42 -6.78 9.66
N THR A 133 18.62 -8.08 9.45
CA THR A 133 17.96 -8.84 8.39
C THR A 133 16.46 -8.93 8.65
N LEU A 134 16.04 -9.27 9.88
CA LEU A 134 14.62 -9.32 10.26
C LEU A 134 13.95 -7.95 10.06
N HIS A 135 14.57 -6.88 10.54
CA HIS A 135 14.10 -5.51 10.34
C HIS A 135 13.92 -5.19 8.85
N LYS A 136 14.89 -5.56 8.01
CA LYS A 136 14.80 -5.31 6.57
C LYS A 136 13.67 -6.08 5.89
N VAL A 137 13.45 -7.35 6.26
CA VAL A 137 12.32 -8.15 5.74
C VAL A 137 10.99 -7.52 6.13
N LEU A 138 10.79 -7.21 7.42
CA LEU A 138 9.56 -6.58 7.90
C LEU A 138 9.32 -5.21 7.26
N GLN A 139 10.37 -4.41 7.09
CA GLN A 139 10.30 -3.13 6.40
C GLN A 139 9.86 -3.29 4.94
N ASN A 140 10.41 -4.28 4.22
CA ASN A 140 10.02 -4.55 2.84
C ASN A 140 8.54 -4.99 2.74
N LEU A 141 8.03 -5.76 3.71
CA LEU A 141 6.61 -6.12 3.77
C LEU A 141 5.73 -4.88 3.94
N LEU A 142 6.09 -3.99 4.88
CA LEU A 142 5.35 -2.75 5.14
C LEU A 142 5.37 -1.77 3.96
N ASP A 143 6.49 -1.66 3.24
CA ASP A 143 6.63 -0.83 2.05
C ASP A 143 5.64 -1.22 0.93
N GLU A 144 5.25 -2.48 0.92
CA GLU A 144 4.29 -3.06 -0.02
C GLU A 144 2.90 -3.26 0.60
N LYS A 145 2.64 -2.57 1.73
CA LYS A 145 1.38 -2.60 2.48
C LYS A 145 0.99 -4.01 2.96
N VAL A 146 1.94 -4.94 3.13
CA VAL A 146 1.68 -6.27 3.67
C VAL A 146 1.67 -6.23 5.20
N PRO A 147 0.61 -6.75 5.85
CA PRO A 147 0.53 -6.75 7.30
C PRO A 147 1.54 -7.71 7.92
N ILE A 148 2.25 -7.23 8.95
CA ILE A 148 3.20 -8.01 9.75
C ILE A 148 2.57 -8.53 11.06
N ARG A 149 1.25 -8.75 11.07
CA ARG A 149 0.52 -9.17 12.28
C ARG A 149 0.76 -10.63 12.62
N ASP A 150 0.92 -11.48 11.61
CA ASP A 150 1.22 -12.90 11.77
C ASP A 150 2.73 -13.12 11.89
N MET A 151 3.28 -12.69 13.03
CA MET A 151 4.71 -12.83 13.30
C MET A 151 5.13 -14.29 13.44
N ARG A 152 4.21 -15.21 13.80
CA ARG A 152 4.51 -16.64 13.87
C ARG A 152 4.91 -17.16 12.49
N THR A 153 4.03 -17.00 11.50
CA THR A 153 4.32 -17.48 10.14
C THR A 153 5.56 -16.81 9.56
N ILE A 154 5.76 -15.51 9.81
CA ILE A 154 6.97 -14.80 9.37
C ILE A 154 8.23 -15.45 9.94
N LEU A 155 8.31 -15.65 11.27
CA LEU A 155 9.50 -16.17 11.93
C LEU A 155 9.74 -17.65 11.62
N GLU A 156 8.69 -18.48 11.55
CA GLU A 156 8.80 -19.89 11.14
C GLU A 156 9.34 -20.01 9.71
N THR A 157 8.81 -19.22 8.77
CA THR A 157 9.29 -19.19 7.38
C THR A 157 10.77 -18.79 7.31
N LEU A 158 11.17 -17.78 8.10
CA LEU A 158 12.55 -17.35 8.18
C LEU A 158 13.46 -18.43 8.78
N ALA A 159 13.02 -19.15 9.82
CA ALA A 159 13.81 -20.22 10.44
C ALA A 159 14.11 -21.36 9.45
N GLU A 160 13.18 -21.67 8.55
CA GLU A 160 13.35 -22.71 7.53
C GLU A 160 14.29 -22.29 6.39
N HIS A 161 14.20 -21.03 5.94
CA HIS A 161 14.85 -20.59 4.70
C HIS A 161 16.14 -19.81 4.93
N ALA A 162 16.27 -19.11 6.06
CA ALA A 162 17.45 -18.31 6.35
C ALA A 162 18.79 -19.08 6.45
N PRO A 163 18.82 -20.37 6.89
CA PRO A 163 20.07 -21.14 6.90
C PRO A 163 20.70 -21.33 5.51
N ILE A 164 19.89 -21.31 4.44
CA ILE A 164 20.34 -21.51 3.05
C ILE A 164 20.28 -20.23 2.21
N GLN A 165 19.58 -19.20 2.67
CA GLN A 165 19.41 -17.93 1.98
C GLN A 165 19.49 -16.77 2.97
N SER A 166 20.48 -15.88 2.81
CA SER A 166 20.68 -14.75 3.71
C SER A 166 20.23 -13.40 3.14
N ASP A 167 19.90 -13.34 1.85
CA ASP A 167 19.44 -12.10 1.21
C ASP A 167 18.04 -11.72 1.72
N PRO A 168 17.88 -10.53 2.35
CA PRO A 168 16.57 -10.04 2.78
C PRO A 168 15.53 -9.96 1.67
N HIS A 169 15.92 -9.71 0.42
CA HIS A 169 14.98 -9.62 -0.71
C HIS A 169 14.38 -10.98 -1.05
N GLU A 170 15.20 -12.02 -1.10
CA GLU A 170 14.76 -13.40 -1.34
C GLU A 170 13.91 -13.91 -0.16
N LEU A 171 14.36 -13.65 1.08
CA LEU A 171 13.56 -13.98 2.27
C LEU A 171 12.21 -13.26 2.28
N THR A 172 12.15 -12.00 1.83
CA THR A 172 10.88 -11.27 1.69
C THR A 172 9.93 -11.98 0.72
N ALA A 173 10.44 -12.46 -0.42
CA ALA A 173 9.62 -13.17 -1.41
C ALA A 173 9.01 -14.46 -0.84
N VAL A 174 9.81 -15.24 -0.11
CA VAL A 174 9.33 -16.48 0.53
C VAL A 174 8.31 -16.18 1.64
N VAL A 175 8.59 -15.19 2.50
CA VAL A 175 7.65 -14.79 3.56
C VAL A 175 6.31 -14.30 2.97
N ARG A 176 6.33 -13.58 1.85
CA ARG A 176 5.10 -13.16 1.18
C ARG A 176 4.26 -14.34 0.68
N VAL A 177 4.90 -15.39 0.15
CA VAL A 177 4.20 -16.63 -0.24
C VAL A 177 3.54 -17.27 0.98
N ALA A 178 4.26 -17.38 2.10
CA ALA A 178 3.70 -17.90 3.36
C ALA A 178 2.51 -17.07 3.88
N LEU A 179 2.56 -15.74 3.70
CA LEU A 179 1.47 -14.81 4.02
C LEU A 179 0.41 -14.69 2.92
N GLY A 180 0.46 -15.49 1.85
CA GLY A 180 -0.37 -15.34 0.65
C GLY A 180 -1.87 -15.32 0.94
N ARG A 181 -2.34 -16.08 1.93
CA ARG A 181 -3.75 -16.05 2.38
C ARG A 181 -4.17 -14.68 2.93
N ALA A 182 -3.33 -14.06 3.76
CA ALA A 182 -3.59 -12.75 4.34
C ALA A 182 -3.52 -11.66 3.26
N ILE A 183 -2.53 -11.73 2.38
CA ILE A 183 -2.38 -10.82 1.23
C ILE A 183 -3.58 -10.93 0.29
N THR A 184 -4.04 -12.15 -0.02
CA THR A 184 -5.21 -12.39 -0.86
C THR A 184 -6.46 -11.77 -0.24
N GLN A 185 -6.72 -12.00 1.05
CA GLN A 185 -7.90 -11.44 1.73
C GLN A 185 -7.86 -9.93 1.89
N GLN A 186 -6.67 -9.33 2.01
CA GLN A 186 -6.51 -7.88 2.08
C GLN A 186 -7.02 -7.17 0.82
N TRP A 187 -6.72 -7.72 -0.36
CA TRP A 187 -7.07 -7.10 -1.65
C TRP A 187 -8.37 -7.64 -2.24
N PHE A 188 -8.71 -8.89 -1.92
CA PHE A 188 -9.87 -9.60 -2.44
C PHE A 188 -10.64 -10.27 -1.29
N PRO A 189 -11.29 -9.47 -0.43
CA PRO A 189 -12.03 -10.00 0.71
C PRO A 189 -13.16 -10.93 0.25
N GLY A 190 -13.44 -11.97 1.02
CA GLY A 190 -14.50 -12.92 0.72
C GLY A 190 -14.05 -14.03 -0.24
N LYS A 191 -15.01 -14.54 -1.03
CA LYS A 191 -14.84 -15.71 -1.91
C LYS A 191 -15.14 -15.45 -3.38
N ASP A 192 -15.41 -14.19 -3.74
CA ASP A 192 -15.79 -13.82 -5.10
C ASP A 192 -14.62 -13.99 -6.08
N GLU A 193 -14.95 -13.90 -7.37
CA GLU A 193 -13.98 -13.89 -8.46
C GLU A 193 -12.94 -12.79 -8.25
N VAL A 194 -11.66 -13.13 -8.43
CA VAL A 194 -10.53 -12.23 -8.24
C VAL A 194 -10.25 -11.52 -9.56
N HIS A 195 -10.50 -10.21 -9.60
CA HIS A 195 -10.26 -9.38 -10.79
C HIS A 195 -8.90 -8.71 -10.71
N VAL A 196 -8.01 -9.05 -11.67
CA VAL A 196 -6.63 -8.55 -11.70
C VAL A 196 -6.26 -7.96 -13.05
N ILE A 197 -5.23 -7.12 -13.03
CA ILE A 197 -4.45 -6.76 -14.20
C ILE A 197 -3.46 -7.88 -14.48
N GLY A 198 -3.34 -8.31 -15.74
CA GLY A 198 -2.34 -9.28 -16.19
C GLY A 198 -1.34 -8.68 -17.18
N LEU A 199 -0.27 -9.42 -17.45
CA LEU A 199 0.62 -9.16 -18.58
C LEU A 199 0.17 -9.99 -19.77
N ASP A 200 0.32 -9.46 -20.99
CA ASP A 200 0.24 -10.29 -22.17
C ASP A 200 1.41 -11.31 -22.20
N THR A 201 1.19 -12.43 -22.88
CA THR A 201 2.18 -13.51 -22.91
C THR A 201 3.48 -13.12 -23.63
N PRO A 202 3.47 -12.45 -24.81
CA PRO A 202 4.69 -11.94 -25.43
C PRO A 202 5.57 -11.06 -24.52
N LEU A 203 4.96 -10.11 -23.82
CA LEU A 203 5.58 -9.17 -22.89
C LEU A 203 6.14 -9.90 -21.68
N GLU A 204 5.37 -10.81 -21.08
CA GLU A 204 5.83 -11.63 -19.96
C GLU A 204 7.09 -12.42 -20.35
N ARG A 205 7.12 -13.05 -21.53
CA ARG A 205 8.30 -13.78 -22.03
C ARG A 205 9.50 -12.86 -22.25
N LEU A 206 9.28 -11.67 -22.82
CA LEU A 206 10.34 -10.69 -23.04
C LEU A 206 10.96 -10.27 -21.70
N LEU A 207 10.13 -9.93 -20.70
CA LEU A 207 10.59 -9.54 -19.37
C LEU A 207 11.37 -10.66 -18.67
N LEU A 208 10.91 -11.91 -18.80
CA LEU A 208 11.63 -13.08 -18.24
C LEU A 208 12.99 -13.29 -18.93
N GLN A 209 13.08 -13.10 -20.25
CA GLN A 209 14.34 -13.18 -20.98
C GLN A 209 15.32 -12.07 -20.57
N ALA A 210 14.83 -10.84 -20.38
CA ALA A 210 15.64 -9.72 -19.92
C ALA A 210 16.25 -9.99 -18.53
N LEU A 211 15.47 -10.56 -17.61
CA LEU A 211 15.95 -10.97 -16.28
C LEU A 211 17.06 -12.02 -16.35
N GLN A 212 16.92 -13.04 -17.20
CA GLN A 212 17.90 -14.13 -17.31
C GLN A 212 19.19 -13.69 -18.02
N GLY A 213 19.09 -12.78 -18.98
CA GLY A 213 20.23 -12.33 -19.80
C GLY A 213 21.09 -11.24 -19.16
N GLY A 214 20.73 -10.72 -17.97
CA GLY A 214 21.39 -9.56 -17.36
C GLY A 214 21.21 -8.26 -18.15
N GLY A 215 20.35 -8.26 -19.17
CA GLY A 215 20.03 -7.11 -19.99
C GLY A 215 18.93 -6.29 -19.33
N GLY A 216 19.21 -5.00 -19.08
CA GLY A 216 18.20 -4.07 -18.61
C GLY A 216 17.04 -3.93 -19.60
N LEU A 217 15.89 -3.46 -19.13
CA LEU A 217 14.78 -3.10 -20.01
C LEU A 217 15.22 -1.97 -20.94
N GLU A 218 14.94 -2.11 -22.24
CA GLU A 218 15.14 -1.00 -23.18
C GLU A 218 14.25 0.18 -22.77
N PRO A 219 14.75 1.44 -22.81
CA PRO A 219 14.00 2.61 -22.34
C PRO A 219 12.61 2.74 -22.97
N GLY A 220 12.49 2.51 -24.27
CA GLY A 220 11.20 2.58 -24.97
C GLY A 220 10.20 1.50 -24.54
N LEU A 221 10.68 0.33 -24.10
CA LEU A 221 9.81 -0.70 -23.53
C LEU A 221 9.37 -0.32 -22.11
N ALA A 222 10.27 0.24 -21.30
CA ALA A 222 9.97 0.69 -19.95
C ALA A 222 8.90 1.81 -19.95
N ASP A 223 9.02 2.80 -20.83
CA ASP A 223 8.05 3.89 -20.96
C ASP A 223 6.67 3.37 -21.39
N ARG A 224 6.63 2.45 -22.37
CA ARG A 224 5.37 1.81 -22.81
C ARG A 224 4.75 0.98 -21.70
N LEU A 225 5.55 0.22 -20.96
CA LEU A 225 5.07 -0.60 -19.84
C LEU A 225 4.41 0.29 -18.78
N LEU A 226 5.02 1.42 -18.43
CA LEU A 226 4.47 2.38 -17.48
C LEU A 226 3.16 2.98 -17.99
N ALA A 227 3.12 3.46 -19.24
CA ALA A 227 1.92 4.04 -19.84
C ALA A 227 0.75 3.05 -19.87
N GLN A 228 0.99 1.82 -20.34
CA GLN A 228 -0.03 0.77 -20.38
C GLN A 228 -0.48 0.33 -18.99
N THR A 229 0.40 0.37 -17.99
CA THR A 229 0.01 0.10 -16.59
C THR A 229 -0.93 1.19 -16.06
N GLN A 230 -0.67 2.46 -16.39
CA GLN A 230 -1.55 3.58 -16.02
C GLN A 230 -2.93 3.47 -16.68
N GLU A 231 -2.98 3.08 -17.96
CA GLU A 231 -4.24 2.81 -18.66
C GLU A 231 -5.00 1.64 -18.03
N ALA A 232 -4.31 0.54 -17.69
CA ALA A 232 -4.90 -0.62 -17.04
C ALA A 232 -5.45 -0.29 -15.64
N LEU A 233 -4.75 0.56 -14.87
CA LEU A 233 -5.24 1.08 -13.58
C LEU A 233 -6.52 1.89 -13.75
N SER A 234 -6.57 2.78 -14.75
CA SER A 234 -7.76 3.59 -15.04
C SER A 234 -8.95 2.70 -15.41
N ARG A 235 -8.72 1.62 -16.17
CA ARG A 235 -9.76 0.63 -16.48
C ARG A 235 -10.22 -0.15 -15.25
N GLN A 236 -9.31 -0.55 -14.35
CA GLN A 236 -9.67 -1.20 -13.09
C GLN A 236 -10.54 -0.31 -12.22
N GLU A 237 -10.20 0.97 -12.12
CA GLU A 237 -10.96 1.97 -11.36
C GLU A 237 -12.39 2.12 -11.92
N MET A 238 -12.55 2.21 -13.25
CA MET A 238 -13.87 2.25 -13.89
C MET A 238 -14.72 1.00 -13.63
N LEU A 239 -14.08 -0.16 -13.42
CA LEU A 239 -14.75 -1.43 -13.09
C LEU A 239 -15.00 -1.59 -11.58
N GLY A 240 -14.55 -0.65 -10.74
CA GLY A 240 -14.60 -0.78 -9.29
C GLY A 240 -13.75 -1.92 -8.75
N ALA A 241 -12.73 -2.37 -9.51
CA ALA A 241 -11.91 -3.51 -9.18
C ALA A 241 -10.55 -3.07 -8.56
N PRO A 242 -9.92 -3.90 -7.70
CA PRO A 242 -8.68 -3.51 -7.01
C PRO A 242 -7.51 -3.22 -7.97
N PRO A 243 -6.61 -2.27 -7.66
CA PRO A 243 -5.46 -1.90 -8.49
C PRO A 243 -4.31 -2.92 -8.36
N VAL A 244 -4.60 -4.19 -8.65
CA VAL A 244 -3.68 -5.32 -8.46
C VAL A 244 -3.22 -5.89 -9.79
N LEU A 245 -1.90 -5.88 -10.00
CA LEU A 245 -1.21 -6.54 -11.10
C LEU A 245 -0.71 -7.91 -10.63
N LEU A 246 -1.19 -8.97 -11.28
CA LEU A 246 -0.77 -10.34 -11.07
C LEU A 246 0.28 -10.76 -12.10
N VAL A 247 1.42 -11.25 -11.64
CA VAL A 247 2.56 -11.61 -12.51
C VAL A 247 3.21 -12.91 -12.07
N ASN A 248 4.05 -13.48 -12.95
CA ASN A 248 4.95 -14.56 -12.59
C ASN A 248 5.82 -14.18 -11.38
N HIS A 249 6.02 -15.13 -10.47
CA HIS A 249 6.84 -14.96 -9.27
C HIS A 249 8.19 -14.27 -9.51
N ALA A 250 8.92 -14.67 -10.56
CA ALA A 250 10.24 -14.10 -10.87
C ALA A 250 10.20 -12.62 -11.29
N LEU A 251 9.09 -12.17 -11.88
CA LEU A 251 8.92 -10.77 -12.32
C LEU A 251 8.49 -9.84 -11.20
N ARG A 252 7.90 -10.39 -10.13
CA ARG A 252 7.19 -9.65 -9.11
C ARG A 252 8.06 -8.58 -8.41
N PRO A 253 9.29 -8.87 -7.93
CA PRO A 253 10.12 -7.85 -7.27
C PRO A 253 10.54 -6.73 -8.23
N LEU A 254 10.89 -7.08 -9.47
CA LEU A 254 11.29 -6.13 -10.50
C LEU A 254 10.16 -5.16 -10.81
N LEU A 255 8.98 -5.69 -11.11
CA LEU A 255 7.82 -4.90 -11.50
C LEU A 255 7.25 -4.09 -10.33
N SER A 256 7.25 -4.65 -9.11
CA SER A 256 6.90 -3.91 -7.88
C SER A 256 7.77 -2.65 -7.75
N ARG A 257 9.10 -2.81 -7.77
CA ARG A 257 10.04 -1.69 -7.62
C ARG A 257 9.97 -0.68 -8.77
N PHE A 258 9.81 -1.15 -10.01
CA PHE A 258 9.78 -0.29 -11.19
C PHE A 258 8.47 0.51 -11.28
N LEU A 259 7.32 -0.16 -11.22
CA LEU A 259 6.02 0.47 -11.48
C LEU A 259 5.54 1.29 -10.28
N ARG A 260 5.72 0.80 -9.04
CA ARG A 260 5.21 1.49 -7.85
C ARG A 260 5.94 2.80 -7.54
N ARG A 261 7.14 3.00 -8.11
CA ARG A 261 7.86 4.28 -8.04
C ARG A 261 7.06 5.41 -8.66
N SER A 262 6.37 5.14 -9.77
CA SER A 262 5.53 6.12 -10.48
C SER A 262 4.05 5.96 -10.14
N LEU A 263 3.64 4.75 -9.70
CA LEU A 263 2.25 4.38 -9.44
C LEU A 263 2.11 3.78 -8.01
N PRO A 264 2.22 4.59 -6.93
CA PRO A 264 2.24 4.08 -5.55
C PRO A 264 0.97 3.34 -5.11
N GLN A 265 -0.15 3.57 -5.81
CA GLN A 265 -1.42 2.87 -5.62
C GLN A 265 -1.43 1.45 -6.20
N LEU A 266 -0.55 1.15 -7.16
CA LEU A 266 -0.43 -0.17 -7.75
C LEU A 266 0.06 -1.18 -6.72
N VAL A 267 -0.57 -2.35 -6.73
CA VAL A 267 -0.14 -3.53 -5.98
C VAL A 267 0.34 -4.56 -6.97
N VAL A 268 1.53 -5.12 -6.76
CA VAL A 268 2.05 -6.20 -7.62
C VAL A 268 2.10 -7.48 -6.78
N LEU A 269 1.34 -8.49 -7.19
CA LEU A 269 1.27 -9.80 -6.54
C LEU A 269 1.88 -10.88 -7.44
N SER A 270 2.45 -11.89 -6.79
CA SER A 270 2.96 -13.09 -7.47
C SER A 270 1.82 -14.11 -7.61
N ASN A 271 1.83 -14.88 -8.69
CA ASN A 271 0.94 -16.03 -8.85
C ASN A 271 1.02 -17.04 -7.68
N LEU A 272 2.19 -17.19 -7.04
CA LEU A 272 2.37 -18.02 -5.85
C LEU A 272 1.80 -17.43 -4.55
N GLU A 273 1.40 -16.16 -4.53
CA GLU A 273 0.82 -15.51 -3.34
C GLU A 273 -0.70 -15.59 -3.31
N LEU A 274 -1.34 -15.82 -4.46
CA LEU A 274 -2.79 -16.00 -4.54
C LEU A 274 -3.19 -17.39 -4.07
N SER A 275 -4.27 -17.47 -3.31
CA SER A 275 -4.81 -18.75 -2.85
C SER A 275 -5.33 -19.58 -4.02
N ASP A 276 -4.90 -20.83 -4.14
CA ASP A 276 -5.24 -21.77 -5.24
C ASP A 276 -6.74 -22.02 -5.45
N ASN A 277 -7.57 -21.69 -4.46
CA ASN A 277 -9.01 -21.93 -4.46
C ASN A 277 -9.85 -20.76 -4.99
N ARG A 278 -9.23 -19.71 -5.55
CA ARG A 278 -9.93 -18.53 -6.09
C ARG A 278 -10.01 -18.60 -7.61
N HIS A 279 -11.18 -18.26 -8.16
CA HIS A 279 -11.31 -18.05 -9.60
C HIS A 279 -10.70 -16.71 -9.98
N ILE A 280 -9.67 -16.74 -10.82
CA ILE A 280 -8.94 -15.54 -11.27
C ILE A 280 -9.44 -15.13 -12.64
N ARG A 281 -9.77 -13.85 -12.80
CA ARG A 281 -10.13 -13.23 -14.07
C ARG A 281 -9.25 -12.02 -14.34
N MET A 282 -8.61 -12.03 -15.50
CA MET A 282 -7.89 -10.87 -16.00
C MET A 282 -8.89 -9.89 -16.62
N THR A 283 -9.11 -8.76 -15.96
CA THR A 283 -10.04 -7.70 -16.39
C THR A 283 -9.34 -6.61 -17.21
N ALA A 284 -8.02 -6.49 -17.06
CA ALA A 284 -7.17 -5.65 -17.88
C ALA A 284 -5.86 -6.37 -18.20
N THR A 285 -5.28 -6.05 -19.36
CA THR A 285 -4.02 -6.66 -19.82
C THR A 285 -3.07 -5.57 -20.27
N ILE A 286 -1.83 -5.61 -19.77
CA ILE A 286 -0.73 -4.76 -20.19
C ILE A 286 0.02 -5.47 -21.33
N GLY A 287 0.33 -4.76 -22.41
CA GLY A 287 0.91 -5.33 -23.64
C GLY A 287 -0.12 -5.69 -24.72
N GLY A 288 -1.39 -5.88 -24.34
CA GLY A 288 -2.49 -6.12 -25.28
C GLY A 288 -2.74 -4.91 -26.19
N LYS A 289 -3.06 -5.18 -27.47
CA LYS A 289 -3.43 -4.17 -28.48
C LYS A 289 -4.55 -3.24 -28.02
#